data_AF-E9PRD7-F1
#
_entry.id   AF-E9PRD7-F1
#
_cell.length_a   1.000
_cell.length_b   1.000
_cell.length_c   1.000
_cell.angle_alpha   90.00
_cell.angle_beta   90.00
_cell.angle_gamma   90.00
#
_symmetry.space_group_name_H-M   'P 1'
#
loop_
_entity.id
_entity.type
_entity.pdbx_description
1 polymer ?
#
loop_
_entity_poly.entity_id
_entity_poly.type
_entity_poly.pdbx_seq_one_letter_code
_entity_poly.pdbx_strand_id
1 'polypeptide(L)'
;MQPILLLLAFLLLPRADAGEIIGGHEAKPHSRPYMAYLMIWDQKSLKRCGGFLIRDDFVLTAAHCWGSWRERPSGPELCSPSGYLATRPR
;
A
#
# COMPACT_ATOMS: atom_id res chain seq x y z
N MET A 1 6.47 35.77 25.02
CA MET A 1 6.02 35.94 23.62
C MET A 1 6.31 34.74 22.73
N GLN A 2 7.41 34.00 22.93
CA GLN A 2 7.78 32.84 22.10
C GLN A 2 6.94 31.55 22.23
N PRO A 3 6.25 31.23 23.36
CA PRO A 3 5.56 29.94 23.46
C PRO A 3 4.29 29.88 22.61
N ILE A 4 3.62 31.02 22.42
CA ILE A 4 2.45 31.15 21.56
C ILE A 4 2.84 30.95 20.09
N LEU A 5 4.01 31.48 19.68
CA LEU A 5 4.53 31.32 18.32
C LEU A 5 4.85 29.84 18.00
N LEU A 6 5.40 29.10 18.96
CA LEU A 6 5.67 27.66 18.82
C LEU A 6 4.37 26.84 18.78
N LEU A 7 3.39 27.16 19.61
CA LEU A 7 2.06 26.52 19.58
C LEU A 7 1.36 26.73 18.24
N LEU A 8 1.42 27.94 17.69
CA LEU A 8 0.87 28.25 16.36
C LEU A 8 1.63 27.51 15.25
N ALA A 9 2.94 27.37 15.34
CA ALA A 9 3.73 26.58 14.38
C ALA A 9 3.34 25.09 14.38
N PHE A 10 3.03 24.51 15.54
CA PHE A 10 2.53 23.14 15.63
C PHE A 10 1.11 22.96 15.07
N LEU A 11 0.24 23.95 15.24
CA LEU A 11 -1.14 23.91 14.74
C LEU A 11 -1.25 24.21 13.24
N LEU A 12 -0.32 24.99 12.70
CA LEU A 12 -0.28 25.41 11.29
C LEU A 12 0.62 24.54 10.41
N LEU A 13 1.36 23.58 10.99
CA LEU A 13 2.12 22.61 10.20
C LEU A 13 1.11 21.72 9.45
N PRO A 14 1.04 21.77 8.10
CA PRO A 14 0.31 20.77 7.36
C PRO A 14 0.94 19.43 7.74
N ARG A 15 0.13 18.50 8.24
CA ARG A 15 0.54 17.12 8.40
C ARG A 15 0.84 16.61 6.99
N ALA A 16 2.10 16.68 6.58
CA ALA A 16 2.57 16.07 5.35
C ALA A 16 2.57 14.55 5.58
N ASP A 17 1.40 13.94 5.54
CA ASP A 17 1.27 12.50 5.50
C ASP A 17 1.73 12.06 4.11
N ALA A 18 2.82 11.29 4.04
CA ALA A 18 3.41 10.81 2.79
C ALA A 18 2.53 9.76 2.06
N GLY A 19 1.21 9.82 2.24
CA GLY A 19 0.20 8.95 1.64
C GLY A 19 -0.85 9.69 0.83
N GLU A 20 -0.70 10.99 0.59
CA GLU A 20 -1.65 11.76 -0.21
C GLU A 20 -1.32 11.67 -1.71
N ILE A 21 -2.36 11.52 -2.53
CA ILE A 21 -2.25 11.61 -3.98
C ILE A 21 -2.17 13.09 -4.36
N ILE A 22 -1.04 13.53 -4.91
CA ILE A 22 -0.81 14.93 -5.27
C ILE A 22 -1.85 15.38 -6.31
N GLY A 23 -2.60 16.45 -5.99
CA GLY A 23 -3.68 16.96 -6.83
C GLY A 23 -4.94 16.07 -6.86
N GLY A 24 -5.00 15.07 -5.99
CA GLY A 24 -6.14 14.18 -5.84
C GLY A 24 -7.28 14.82 -5.04
N HIS A 25 -8.40 14.10 -5.01
CA HIS A 25 -9.53 14.37 -4.12
C HIS A 25 -10.02 13.03 -3.56
N GLU A 26 -10.74 13.08 -2.44
CA GLU A 26 -11.30 11.89 -1.83
C GLU A 26 -12.25 11.17 -2.81
N ALA A 27 -12.04 9.87 -2.98
CA ALA A 27 -12.91 9.06 -3.81
C ALA A 27 -14.26 8.86 -3.12
N LYS A 28 -15.36 8.99 -3.88
CA LYS A 28 -16.69 8.63 -3.36
C LYS A 28 -16.66 7.18 -2.84
N PRO A 29 -17.25 6.88 -1.67
CA PRO A 29 -17.28 5.53 -1.11
C PRO A 29 -17.71 4.49 -2.16
N HIS A 30 -16.96 3.39 -2.24
CA HIS A 30 -17.18 2.28 -3.16
C HIS A 30 -17.15 2.62 -4.67
N SER A 31 -16.71 3.82 -5.08
CA SER A 31 -16.59 4.20 -6.52
C SER A 31 -15.41 3.56 -7.25
N ARG A 32 -14.52 2.92 -6.50
CA ARG A 32 -13.33 2.20 -6.96
C ARG A 32 -13.32 0.78 -6.36
N PRO A 33 -14.31 -0.08 -6.68
CA PRO A 33 -14.46 -1.39 -6.03
C PRO A 33 -13.30 -2.34 -6.34
N TYR A 34 -12.53 -2.07 -7.40
CA TYR A 34 -11.32 -2.81 -7.74
C TYR A 34 -10.10 -2.39 -6.91
N MET A 35 -10.12 -1.27 -6.18
CA MET A 35 -8.94 -0.78 -5.47
C MET A 35 -8.69 -1.58 -4.19
N ALA A 36 -7.49 -2.12 -4.04
CA ALA A 36 -7.08 -2.90 -2.87
C ALA A 36 -5.97 -2.18 -2.09
N TYR A 37 -6.10 -2.18 -0.77
CA TYR A 37 -5.05 -1.73 0.15
C TYR A 37 -4.26 -2.95 0.67
N LEU A 38 -2.96 -2.96 0.40
CA LEU A 38 -2.08 -4.09 0.71
C LEU A 38 -1.16 -3.78 1.87
N MET A 39 -1.15 -4.67 2.85
CA MET A 39 -0.23 -4.66 4.00
C MET A 39 0.67 -5.89 3.90
N ILE A 40 1.92 -5.70 3.51
CA ILE A 40 2.86 -6.78 3.19
C ILE A 40 4.00 -6.77 4.21
N TRP A 41 4.26 -7.90 4.85
CA TRP A 41 5.39 -8.04 5.75
C TRP A 41 6.68 -8.30 4.96
N ASP A 42 7.68 -7.44 5.15
CA ASP A 42 9.05 -7.69 4.71
C ASP A 42 9.90 -8.08 5.92
N GLN A 43 11.14 -8.53 5.70
CA GLN A 43 12.03 -9.09 6.74
C GLN A 43 12.21 -8.19 7.98
N LYS A 44 11.94 -6.88 7.87
CA LYS A 44 12.16 -5.90 8.94
C LYS A 44 11.01 -4.91 9.16
N SER A 45 10.03 -4.86 8.27
CA SER A 45 8.99 -3.83 8.32
C SER A 45 7.72 -4.21 7.57
N LEU A 46 6.61 -3.63 8.01
CA LEU A 46 5.35 -3.68 7.28
C LEU A 46 5.37 -2.62 6.16
N LYS A 47 5.23 -3.06 4.92
CA LYS A 47 5.05 -2.21 3.74
C LYS A 47 3.56 -2.01 3.46
N ARG A 48 3.22 -0.79 3.04
CA ARG A 48 1.88 -0.43 2.57
C ARG A 48 1.95 -0.17 1.07
N CYS A 49 1.11 -0.84 0.30
CA CYS A 49 1.05 -0.71 -1.15
C CYS A 49 -0.40 -0.65 -1.63
N GLY A 50 -0.59 -0.19 -2.87
CA GLY A 50 -1.85 -0.29 -3.59
C GLY A 50 -1.91 -1.53 -4.49
N GLY A 51 -3.11 -1.94 -4.86
CA GLY A 51 -3.35 -2.97 -5.86
C GLY A 51 -4.72 -2.87 -6.51
N PHE A 52 -4.97 -3.75 -7.49
CA PHE A 52 -6.19 -3.81 -8.28
C PHE A 52 -6.74 -5.24 -8.31
N LEU A 53 -7.99 -5.44 -7.87
CA LEU A 53 -8.71 -6.69 -8.05
C LEU A 53 -9.04 -6.90 -9.54
N ILE A 54 -8.39 -7.87 -10.16
CA ILE A 54 -8.54 -8.19 -11.60
C ILE A 54 -9.37 -9.47 -11.83
N ARG A 55 -9.56 -10.26 -10.77
CA ARG A 55 -10.43 -11.42 -10.66
C ARG A 55 -10.77 -11.60 -9.19
N ASP A 56 -11.85 -12.31 -8.87
CA ASP A 56 -12.35 -12.53 -7.51
C ASP A 56 -11.28 -12.95 -6.49
N ASP A 57 -10.23 -13.65 -6.94
CA ASP A 57 -9.13 -14.15 -6.13
C ASP A 57 -7.73 -13.64 -6.54
N PHE A 58 -7.64 -12.62 -7.43
CA PHE A 58 -6.36 -12.08 -7.91
C PHE A 58 -6.29 -10.57 -7.78
N VAL A 59 -5.29 -10.10 -7.02
CA VAL A 59 -4.90 -8.69 -6.94
C VAL A 59 -3.61 -8.43 -7.69
N LEU A 60 -3.65 -7.48 -8.63
CA LEU A 60 -2.51 -6.96 -9.36
C LEU A 60 -1.81 -5.85 -8.55
N THR A 61 -0.49 -5.93 -8.37
CA THR A 61 0.31 -4.90 -7.66
C THR A 61 1.73 -4.78 -8.26
N ALA A 62 2.52 -3.83 -7.78
CA ALA A 62 3.91 -3.64 -8.21
C ALA A 62 4.82 -4.72 -7.63
N ALA A 63 5.74 -5.25 -8.44
CA ALA A 63 6.63 -6.34 -8.01
C ALA A 63 7.48 -6.01 -6.76
N HIS A 64 7.90 -4.77 -6.60
CA HIS A 64 8.73 -4.33 -5.47
C HIS A 64 7.96 -4.25 -4.13
N CYS A 65 6.63 -4.30 -4.17
CA CYS A 65 5.80 -4.32 -2.97
C CYS A 65 5.96 -5.64 -2.20
N TRP A 66 6.41 -6.71 -2.87
CA TRP A 66 6.71 -7.97 -2.24
C TRP A 66 7.99 -7.89 -1.38
N GLY A 67 8.03 -8.62 -0.25
CA GLY A 67 9.22 -8.74 0.59
C GLY A 67 10.38 -9.44 -0.13
N SER A 68 11.61 -9.38 0.39
CA SER A 68 12.71 -10.09 -0.27
C SER A 68 12.46 -11.61 -0.24
N TRP A 69 12.35 -12.25 -1.40
CA TRP A 69 12.14 -13.68 -1.65
C TRP A 69 13.26 -14.62 -1.12
N ARG A 70 13.99 -14.27 -0.06
CA ARG A 70 15.20 -15.01 0.33
C ARG A 70 14.92 -16.39 0.95
N GLU A 71 13.70 -16.67 1.37
CA GLU A 71 13.22 -18.04 1.62
C GLU A 71 12.10 -18.38 0.63
N ARG A 72 12.40 -19.26 -0.34
CA ARG A 72 11.36 -19.91 -1.15
C ARG A 72 10.39 -20.62 -0.21
N PRO A 73 9.07 -20.38 -0.29
CA PRO A 73 8.12 -21.33 0.26
C PRO A 73 8.28 -22.62 -0.55
N SER A 74 8.59 -23.72 0.11
CA SER A 74 8.58 -25.06 -0.47
C SER A 74 7.13 -25.53 -0.70
N GLY A 75 6.42 -24.83 -1.58
CA GLY A 75 5.02 -25.12 -1.93
C GLY A 75 4.72 -24.70 -3.37
N PRO A 76 3.79 -25.37 -4.06
CA PRO A 76 3.54 -25.15 -5.47
C PRO A 76 2.60 -23.97 -5.62
N GLU A 77 3.08 -22.73 -5.51
CA GLU A 77 2.25 -21.61 -5.94
C GLU A 77 3.06 -20.48 -6.58
N LEU A 78 2.97 -20.48 -7.91
CA LEU A 78 2.88 -19.29 -8.76
C LEU A 78 4.15 -18.49 -9.09
N CYS A 79 5.28 -19.13 -9.44
CA CYS A 79 6.20 -18.45 -10.38
C CYS A 79 5.56 -18.41 -11.78
N SER A 80 4.66 -17.46 -12.03
CA SER A 80 4.31 -17.09 -13.40
C SER A 80 5.37 -16.08 -13.89
N PRO A 81 6.05 -16.31 -15.03
CA PRO A 81 7.13 -15.46 -15.53
C PRO A 81 6.71 -14.02 -15.89
N SER A 82 5.42 -13.67 -15.78
CA SER A 82 4.86 -12.39 -16.22
C SER A 82 4.68 -11.33 -15.12
N GLY A 83 5.17 -11.54 -13.90
CA GLY A 83 5.16 -10.48 -12.87
C GLY A 83 3.79 -10.15 -12.27
N TYR A 84 2.82 -11.07 -12.38
CA TYR A 84 1.50 -10.95 -11.76
C TYR A 84 1.24 -12.17 -10.87
N LEU A 85 1.00 -11.96 -9.58
CA LEU A 85 0.66 -13.03 -8.63
C LEU A 85 -0.57 -12.65 -7.80
N ALA A 86 -1.54 -13.56 -7.77
CA ALA A 86 -2.65 -13.56 -6.83
C ALA A 86 -2.14 -13.67 -5.40
N THR A 87 -2.55 -12.74 -4.56
CA THR A 87 -2.76 -13.06 -3.15
C THR A 87 -4.10 -13.75 -3.03
N ARG A 88 -4.15 -15.05 -2.65
CA ARG A 88 -5.41 -15.67 -2.23
C ARG A 88 -5.95 -14.91 -1.01
N PRO A 89 -7.16 -14.33 -1.07
CA PRO A 89 -7.84 -13.89 0.14
C PRO A 89 -8.21 -15.12 0.98
N ARG A 90 -8.08 -15.03 2.31
CA ARG A 90 -8.66 -16.03 3.21
C ARG A 90 -10.16 -15.84 3.33
#